data_AF-A0ABD4KPR7-F1
#
_entry.id   AF-A0ABD4KPR7-F1
#
_cell.length_a   1.000
_cell.length_b   1.000
_cell.length_c   1.000
_cell.angle_alpha   90.00
_cell.angle_beta   90.00
_cell.angle_gamma   90.00
#
_symmetry.space_group_name_H-M   'P 1'
#
loop_
_entity.id
_entity.type
_entity.pdbx_description
1 polymer ?
#
loop_
_entity_poly.entity_id
_entity_poly.type
_entity_poly.pdbx_seq_one_letter_code
_entity_poly.pdbx_strand_id
1 'polypeptide(L)'
;MPNPKIGTIKCPIIGDVAEVRKDKNDKLYYVGLAGIISPKSAAGQARLKELATFDEKPITTDISETEPEHEPNATAKNWVDELLGGWGGPDD
;
A
#
# COMPACT_ATOMS: atom_id res chain seq x y z
N MET A 1 11.60 29.29 3.45
CA MET A 1 12.30 28.58 2.36
C MET A 1 11.44 27.40 1.93
N PRO A 2 11.17 27.20 0.63
CA PRO A 2 10.51 25.99 0.17
C PRO A 2 11.36 24.77 0.53
N ASN A 3 10.72 23.67 0.99
CA ASN A 3 11.44 22.42 1.23
C ASN A 3 12.13 21.96 -0.06
N PRO A 4 13.34 21.37 0.04
CA PRO A 4 14.08 20.94 -1.14
C PRO A 4 13.28 19.90 -1.93
N LYS A 5 13.43 19.97 -3.26
CA LYS A 5 12.96 18.92 -4.16
C LYS A 5 13.75 17.65 -3.86
N ILE A 6 13.02 16.54 -3.64
CA ILE A 6 13.61 15.21 -3.41
C ILE A 6 13.30 14.22 -4.53
N GLY A 7 12.46 14.61 -5.49
CA GLY A 7 12.09 13.80 -6.63
C GLY A 7 11.03 14.43 -7.51
N THR A 8 10.43 13.63 -8.37
CA THR A 8 9.34 13.99 -9.27
C THR A 8 8.26 12.91 -9.27
N ILE A 9 7.03 13.28 -9.65
CA ILE A 9 5.92 12.34 -9.76
C ILE A 9 5.04 12.74 -10.94
N LYS A 10 4.52 11.77 -11.67
CA LYS A 10 3.43 12.03 -12.62
C LYS A 10 2.12 12.17 -11.85
N CYS A 11 1.52 13.35 -11.86
CA CYS A 11 0.30 13.64 -11.14
C CYS A 11 -0.84 12.73 -11.65
N PRO A 12 -1.48 11.93 -10.77
CA PRO A 12 -2.55 11.02 -11.17
C PRO A 12 -3.85 11.72 -11.59
N ILE A 13 -4.02 13.00 -11.27
CA ILE A 13 -5.25 13.75 -11.57
C ILE A 13 -5.18 14.36 -12.98
N ILE A 14 -4.06 15.02 -13.30
CA ILE A 14 -3.92 15.83 -14.53
C ILE A 14 -2.80 15.33 -15.47
N GLY A 15 -2.00 14.36 -15.06
CA GLY A 15 -0.93 13.77 -15.88
C GLY A 15 0.36 14.59 -15.99
N ASP A 16 0.42 15.77 -15.38
CA ASP A 16 1.58 16.67 -15.30
C ASP A 16 2.74 16.08 -14.48
N VAL A 17 3.97 16.53 -14.74
CA VAL A 17 5.14 16.15 -13.93
C VAL A 17 5.32 17.17 -12.81
N ALA A 18 5.11 16.72 -11.57
CA ALA A 18 5.17 17.56 -10.38
C ALA A 18 6.42 17.28 -9.54
N GLU A 19 6.87 18.27 -8.78
CA GLU A 19 8.00 18.13 -7.87
C GLU A 19 7.56 17.50 -6.54
N VAL A 20 8.26 16.45 -6.11
CA VAL A 20 8.05 15.82 -4.81
C VAL A 20 8.94 16.47 -3.76
N ARG A 21 8.35 16.78 -2.61
CA ARG A 21 8.99 17.42 -1.46
C ARG A 21 8.61 16.66 -0.19
N LYS A 22 9.36 16.92 0.88
CA LYS A 22 9.16 16.32 2.20
C LYS A 22 8.90 17.42 3.23
N ASP A 23 7.87 17.21 4.05
CA ASP A 23 7.53 18.12 5.15
C ASP A 23 8.40 17.86 6.39
N LYS A 24 8.33 18.75 7.39
CA LYS A 24 9.04 18.62 8.67
C LYS A 24 8.69 17.35 9.46
N ASN A 25 7.53 16.76 9.18
CA ASN A 25 7.05 15.51 9.80
C ASN A 25 7.38 14.27 8.96
N ASP A 26 8.37 14.37 8.07
CA ASP A 26 8.78 13.33 7.14
C ASP A 26 7.71 12.86 6.13
N LYS A 27 6.57 13.56 6.04
CA LYS A 27 5.48 13.25 5.09
C LYS A 27 5.79 13.79 3.70
N LEU A 28 5.48 12.98 2.69
CA LEU A 28 5.64 13.35 1.29
C LEU A 28 4.45 14.17 0.80
N TYR A 29 4.75 15.15 -0.05
CA TYR A 29 3.75 15.90 -0.80
C TYR A 29 4.34 16.31 -2.14
N TYR A 30 3.50 16.58 -3.12
CA TYR A 30 3.97 17.10 -4.41
C TYR A 30 3.28 18.41 -4.77
N VAL A 31 3.98 19.20 -5.58
CA VAL A 31 3.54 20.51 -6.04
C VAL A 31 3.60 20.52 -7.56
N GLY A 32 2.46 20.70 -8.20
CA GLY A 32 2.34 20.78 -9.66
C GLY A 32 1.16 21.65 -10.07
N LEU A 33 0.71 21.54 -11.33
CA LEU A 33 -0.38 22.38 -11.85
C LEU A 33 -1.73 22.18 -11.14
N ALA A 34 -1.96 20.99 -10.56
CA ALA A 34 -3.16 20.71 -9.75
C ALA A 34 -3.12 21.36 -8.35
N GLY A 35 -2.02 22.06 -8.02
CA GLY A 35 -1.77 22.63 -6.70
C GLY A 35 -0.88 21.73 -5.84
N ILE A 36 -1.02 21.90 -4.51
CA ILE A 36 -0.28 21.13 -3.51
C ILE A 36 -1.12 19.93 -3.09
N ILE A 37 -0.59 18.74 -3.30
CA ILE A 37 -1.28 17.49 -2.94
C ILE A 37 -0.47 16.77 -1.85
N SER A 38 -1.09 16.66 -0.67
CA SER A 38 -0.51 16.07 0.54
C SER A 38 -1.47 15.01 1.10
N PRO A 39 -1.28 13.73 0.74
CA PRO A 39 -2.12 12.66 1.26
C PRO A 39 -1.99 12.55 2.78
N LYS A 40 -3.11 12.55 3.51
CA LYS A 40 -3.10 12.44 4.98
C LYS A 40 -3.11 10.98 5.47
N SER A 41 -3.59 10.06 4.64
CA SER A 41 -3.65 8.63 4.95
C SER A 41 -2.31 7.93 4.70
N ALA A 42 -2.05 6.87 5.46
CA ALA A 42 -0.86 6.03 5.29
C ALA A 42 -0.80 5.40 3.89
N ALA A 43 -1.93 4.86 3.40
CA ALA A 43 -2.04 4.31 2.06
C ALA A 43 -1.74 5.35 0.97
N GLY A 44 -2.19 6.60 1.16
CA GLY A 44 -1.90 7.69 0.22
C GLY A 44 -0.42 8.09 0.21
N GLN A 45 0.24 8.07 1.37
CA GLN A 45 1.68 8.31 1.50
C GLN A 45 2.50 7.20 0.83
N ALA A 46 2.12 5.93 1.08
CA ALA A 46 2.74 4.77 0.42
C ALA A 46 2.58 4.88 -1.10
N ARG A 47 1.37 5.19 -1.58
CA ARG A 47 1.11 5.28 -3.02
C ARG A 47 1.88 6.43 -3.69
N LEU A 48 2.03 7.56 -3.01
CA LEU A 48 2.87 8.66 -3.50
C LEU A 48 4.32 8.20 -3.61
N LYS A 49 4.85 7.51 -2.59
CA LYS A 49 6.21 6.99 -2.58
C LYS A 49 6.47 6.02 -3.74
N GLU A 50 5.53 5.12 -4.04
CA GLU A 50 5.64 4.16 -5.16
C GLU A 50 5.63 4.83 -6.54
N LEU A 51 4.84 5.89 -6.71
CA LEU A 51 4.69 6.60 -7.98
C LEU A 51 5.78 7.65 -8.22
N ALA A 52 6.47 8.07 -7.15
CA ALA A 52 7.51 9.08 -7.22
C ALA A 52 8.84 8.49 -7.71
N THR A 53 9.54 9.25 -8.56
CA THR A 53 10.91 9.01 -8.96
C THR A 53 11.82 9.93 -8.15
N PHE A 54 12.66 9.36 -7.29
CA PHE A 54 13.57 10.10 -6.42
C PHE A 54 14.97 10.21 -7.05
N ASP A 55 15.59 11.39 -6.96
CA ASP A 55 16.92 11.72 -7.53
C ASP A 55 18.12 11.06 -6.77
N GLU A 56 17.93 9.86 -6.19
CA GLU A 56 18.90 9.05 -5.40
C GLU A 56 19.14 9.56 -3.95
N LYS A 57 19.25 8.73 -2.89
CA LYS A 57 19.68 7.32 -2.71
C LYS A 57 18.53 6.36 -2.34
N PRO A 58 18.68 5.05 -2.58
CA PRO A 58 17.77 4.04 -2.05
C PRO A 58 17.80 4.08 -0.52
N ILE A 59 16.82 4.73 0.08
CA ILE A 59 16.43 4.45 1.46
C ILE A 59 15.47 3.25 1.36
N THR A 60 16.06 2.06 1.27
CA THR A 60 15.45 0.83 1.76
C THR A 60 15.20 1.04 3.24
N THR A 61 14.05 1.61 3.60
CA THR A 61 13.44 1.31 4.90
C THR A 61 12.40 0.27 4.62
N ASP A 62 12.87 -0.97 4.63
CA ASP A 62 12.13 -2.11 5.13
C ASP A 62 11.59 -1.74 6.51
N ILE A 63 10.35 -1.30 6.56
CA ILE A 63 9.48 -1.46 7.72
C ILE A 63 8.06 -1.65 7.18
N SER A 64 7.76 -2.90 6.85
CA SER A 64 6.65 -3.63 7.48
C SER A 64 6.51 -4.99 6.81
N GLU A 65 7.50 -5.87 6.99
CA GLU A 65 7.18 -7.28 7.12
C GLU A 65 6.57 -7.43 8.53
N THR A 66 5.30 -7.05 8.65
CA THR A 66 4.44 -7.83 9.51
C THR A 66 4.33 -9.14 8.76
N GLU A 67 4.99 -10.18 9.27
CA GLU A 67 4.57 -11.54 9.02
C GLU A 67 3.05 -11.60 9.28
N PRO A 68 2.25 -12.01 8.29
CA PRO A 68 1.40 -13.14 8.52
C PRO A 68 2.25 -14.33 8.12
N GLU A 69 2.78 -15.04 9.11
CA GLU A 69 2.98 -16.48 8.97
C GLU A 69 1.60 -17.05 8.62
N HIS A 70 1.28 -17.08 7.34
CA HIS A 70 0.23 -17.92 6.82
C HIS A 70 0.91 -18.86 5.83
N GLU A 71 1.59 -19.84 6.41
CA GLU A 71 1.67 -21.16 5.80
C GLU A 71 0.25 -21.51 5.30
N PRO A 72 0.06 -21.87 4.03
CA PRO A 72 -1.05 -22.74 3.69
C PRO A 72 -0.68 -24.11 4.25
N ASN A 73 -0.82 -24.31 5.56
CA ASN A 73 -0.90 -25.66 6.09
C ASN A 73 -2.19 -26.26 5.52
N ALA A 74 -2.02 -26.98 4.42
CA ALA A 74 -3.00 -27.91 3.90
C ALA A 74 -3.18 -29.04 4.93
N THR A 75 -3.92 -28.77 5.99
CA THR A 75 -4.61 -29.75 6.84
C THR A 75 -5.87 -29.08 7.37
N ALA A 76 -6.77 -28.66 6.46
CA ALA A 76 -8.18 -28.55 6.78
C ALA A 76 -8.83 -29.93 6.56
N LYS A 77 -8.46 -30.89 7.42
CA LYS A 77 -9.25 -32.12 7.58
C LYS A 77 -10.37 -31.82 8.58
N ASN A 78 -11.59 -32.05 8.13
CA ASN A 78 -12.78 -32.38 8.92
C ASN A 78 -13.45 -31.25 9.72
N TRP A 79 -14.10 -30.33 9.02
CA TRP A 79 -15.27 -29.64 9.59
C TRP A 79 -16.43 -29.50 8.59
N VAL A 80 -16.13 -29.46 7.28
CA VAL A 80 -17.16 -29.47 6.23
C VAL A 80 -17.82 -30.84 6.05
N ASP A 81 -17.14 -31.93 6.41
CA ASP A 81 -17.67 -33.31 6.33
C ASP A 81 -18.71 -33.61 7.44
N GLU A 82 -18.60 -32.93 8.59
CA GLU A 82 -19.55 -33.11 9.72
C GLU A 82 -20.79 -32.22 9.57
N LEU A 83 -20.71 -31.11 8.83
CA LEU A 83 -21.84 -30.19 8.63
C LEU A 83 -22.75 -30.58 7.45
N LEU A 84 -22.25 -31.38 6.49
CA LEU A 84 -23.01 -31.85 5.32
C LEU A 84 -23.37 -33.34 5.35
N GLY A 85 -22.88 -34.10 6.34
CA GLY A 85 -23.10 -35.56 6.45
C GLY A 85 -24.34 -36.00 7.22
N GLY A 86 -25.04 -35.08 7.87
CA GLY A 86 -26.37 -35.34 8.40
C GLY A 86 -27.40 -34.87 7.39
N TRP A 87 -28.12 -35.81 6.76
CA TRP A 87 -29.54 -35.76 6.37
C TRP A 87 -29.77 -36.82 5.27
N GLY A 88 -30.43 -37.92 5.62
CA GLY A 88 -31.01 -38.86 4.66
C GLY A 88 -30.93 -40.33 5.04
N GLY A 89 -31.86 -40.80 5.90
CA GLY A 89 -32.39 -42.16 5.73
C GLY A 89 -33.13 -42.26 4.38
N PRO A 90 -33.38 -43.46 3.83
CA PRO A 90 -34.41 -44.35 4.40
C PRO A 90 -34.15 -45.87 4.28
N ASP A 91 -34.97 -46.61 5.05
CA ASP A 91 -35.57 -47.95 4.86
C ASP A 91 -34.95 -48.95 3.86
N ASP A 92 -34.48 -50.11 4.38
CA ASP A 92 -35.07 -51.47 4.22
C ASP A 92 -34.27 -52.49 5.08
#